data_AF-A0A965P8X6-F1
#
_entry.id   AF-A0A965P8X6-F1
#
_cell.length_a   1.000
_cell.length_b   1.000
_cell.length_c   1.000
_cell.angle_alpha   90.00
_cell.angle_beta   90.00
_cell.angle_gamma   90.00
#
_symmetry.space_group_name_H-M   'P 1'
#
loop_
_entity.id
_entity.type
_entity.pdbx_description
1 polymer ?
#
loop_
_entity_poly.entity_id
_entity_poly.type
_entity_poly.pdbx_seq_one_letter_code
_entity_poly.pdbx_strand_id
1 'polypeptide(L)'
;MRLKVKSQLDHIERGGILDDCGPSAVAALVAWASAYEVDPSAGDGIAMKAKITGQKDRDGVSDNGSNLPQLIKVARGFGAKARWAKSWDDVVASAKRGAGIGIHVQQPIGYPDGQEISAWHVKWGKWWAKKDKAHLRRGYGHMVAAAFDPVDGWMLACPTRSGKGPEAYGAPTSEANLRRIADSKRVAGKDNLPDYRHTIIVEWPNRKVPPTPVANTPIPAPVEAVPVVQRVDTPNPTPRPVASRKSRSTAIEAEIEALGSVDWGHVSRKAGTALAAALDAGATTKGGMMDRAKAGMAWLIKNTGIDEAILEALRVGLSTGLAVMLATGAPILEMTTQDFRVVASGAIAATLQVLVRALNPDDPKFGVGRAKAVRAAEKAAAAGTRAR
;
A
#
# COMPACT_ATOMS: atom_id res chain seq x y z
N MET A 1 20.50 -0.02 -2.66
CA MET A 1 19.62 0.96 -1.98
C MET A 1 18.38 1.12 -2.83
N ARG A 2 17.17 1.03 -2.26
CA ARG A 2 15.94 1.06 -3.07
C ARG A 2 15.33 2.45 -3.13
N LEU A 3 14.90 2.86 -4.32
CA LEU A 3 14.22 4.15 -4.54
C LEU A 3 12.87 4.16 -3.81
N LYS A 4 12.79 4.88 -2.67
CA LYS A 4 11.53 5.09 -1.93
C LYS A 4 10.51 5.87 -2.76
N VAL A 5 9.26 5.42 -2.74
CA VAL A 5 8.13 6.19 -3.25
C VAL A 5 7.80 7.33 -2.29
N LYS A 6 7.63 8.54 -2.84
CA LYS A 6 7.03 9.67 -2.12
C LYS A 6 5.59 9.82 -2.59
N SER A 7 4.68 9.23 -1.82
CA SER A 7 3.29 9.10 -2.23
C SER A 7 2.58 10.43 -2.16
N GLN A 8 1.92 10.81 -3.26
CA GLN A 8 0.98 11.93 -3.24
C GLN A 8 -0.39 11.51 -2.68
N LEU A 9 -0.65 10.21 -2.49
CA LEU A 9 -1.98 9.73 -2.08
C LEU A 9 -2.36 10.18 -0.67
N ASP A 10 -1.37 10.41 0.20
CA ASP A 10 -1.60 10.91 1.56
C ASP A 10 -2.02 12.41 1.57
N HIS A 11 -1.89 13.09 0.42
CA HIS A 11 -2.31 14.47 0.21
C HIS A 11 -3.59 14.58 -0.63
N ILE A 12 -4.31 13.47 -0.83
CA ILE A 12 -5.61 13.50 -1.51
C ILE A 12 -6.61 14.27 -0.66
N GLU A 13 -7.02 15.42 -1.15
CA GLU A 13 -8.16 16.12 -0.60
C GLU A 13 -9.49 15.41 -0.91
N ARG A 14 -10.51 15.68 -0.09
CA ARG A 14 -11.84 15.07 -0.18
C ARG A 14 -12.47 15.29 -1.56
N GLY A 15 -12.34 14.29 -2.45
CA GLY A 15 -13.08 14.18 -3.71
C GLY A 15 -12.32 14.52 -4.99
N GLY A 16 -11.02 14.87 -4.95
CA GLY A 16 -10.29 15.42 -6.10
C GLY A 16 -9.21 14.52 -6.71
N ILE A 17 -9.06 14.62 -8.03
CA ILE A 17 -7.91 14.11 -8.79
C ILE A 17 -6.65 14.89 -8.34
N LEU A 18 -5.52 14.20 -8.19
CA LEU A 18 -4.24 14.76 -7.73
C LEU A 18 -3.41 15.29 -8.91
N ASP A 19 -2.93 16.54 -8.82
CA ASP A 19 -1.91 17.07 -9.74
C ASP A 19 -0.56 17.42 -9.06
N ASP A 20 -0.25 16.74 -7.95
CA ASP A 20 1.02 16.87 -7.19
C ASP A 20 2.09 15.85 -7.59
N CYS A 21 1.91 15.20 -8.73
CA CYS A 21 2.81 14.13 -9.14
C CYS A 21 4.22 14.66 -9.42
N GLY A 22 4.33 15.88 -9.96
CA GLY A 22 5.59 16.55 -10.21
C GLY A 22 6.41 16.78 -8.95
N PRO A 23 5.91 17.56 -7.96
CA PRO A 23 6.60 17.83 -6.71
C PRO A 23 6.92 16.57 -5.90
N SER A 24 5.99 15.62 -5.86
CA SER A 24 6.18 14.34 -5.16
C SER A 24 7.29 13.51 -5.81
N ALA A 25 7.33 13.44 -7.15
CA ALA A 25 8.45 12.82 -7.85
C ALA A 25 9.77 13.53 -7.53
N VAL A 26 9.81 14.87 -7.56
CA VAL A 26 11.02 15.64 -7.21
C VAL A 26 11.51 15.32 -5.79
N ALA A 27 10.62 15.20 -4.81
CA ALA A 27 11.00 14.78 -3.46
C ALA A 27 11.69 13.40 -3.46
N ALA A 28 11.18 12.44 -4.23
CA ALA A 28 11.82 11.13 -4.38
C ALA A 28 13.19 11.23 -5.06
N LEU A 29 13.33 12.09 -6.07
CA LEU A 29 14.59 12.33 -6.78
C LEU A 29 15.66 12.95 -5.89
N VAL A 30 15.29 13.96 -5.09
CA VAL A 30 16.20 14.61 -4.13
C VAL A 30 16.64 13.62 -3.06
N ALA A 31 15.69 12.87 -2.50
CA ALA A 31 15.97 11.82 -1.52
C ALA A 31 16.95 10.78 -2.06
N TRP A 32 16.73 10.32 -3.29
CA TRP A 32 17.65 9.41 -3.94
C TRP A 32 19.03 10.03 -4.19
N ALA A 33 19.07 11.22 -4.79
CA ALA A 33 20.30 11.88 -5.21
C ALA A 33 21.22 12.17 -4.01
N SER A 34 20.64 12.55 -2.86
CA SER A 34 21.33 12.81 -1.60
C SER A 34 21.70 11.54 -0.82
N ALA A 35 21.43 10.34 -1.36
CA ALA A 35 21.54 9.08 -0.64
C ALA A 35 20.77 9.09 0.70
N TYR A 36 19.61 9.74 0.71
CA TYR A 36 18.73 9.95 1.86
C TYR A 36 19.34 10.78 3.01
N GLU A 37 20.42 11.55 2.76
CA GLU A 37 20.87 12.61 3.68
C GLU A 37 19.78 13.67 3.86
N VAL A 38 19.10 14.00 2.76
CA VAL A 38 17.93 14.87 2.73
C VAL A 38 16.78 14.03 2.19
N ASP A 39 15.79 13.69 3.03
CA ASP A 39 14.71 12.74 2.69
C ASP A 39 13.31 13.40 2.66
N PRO A 40 13.06 14.39 1.76
CA PRO A 40 11.83 15.17 1.78
C PRO A 40 10.60 14.29 1.52
N SER A 41 9.50 14.60 2.18
CA SER A 41 8.19 14.00 1.92
C SER A 41 7.55 14.56 0.64
N ALA A 42 6.44 13.96 0.20
CA ALA A 42 5.63 14.53 -0.88
C ALA A 42 5.12 15.94 -0.51
N GLY A 43 4.65 16.11 0.72
CA GLY A 43 4.23 17.40 1.28
C GLY A 43 5.33 18.45 1.26
N ASP A 44 6.58 18.09 1.57
CA ASP A 44 7.71 19.01 1.45
C ASP A 44 7.93 19.45 -0.01
N GLY A 45 7.79 18.52 -0.96
CA GLY A 45 7.84 18.82 -2.39
C GLY A 45 6.78 19.85 -2.80
N ILE A 46 5.54 19.64 -2.37
CA ILE A 46 4.40 20.55 -2.63
C ILE A 46 4.65 21.92 -2.01
N ALA A 47 5.08 21.96 -0.74
CA ALA A 47 5.41 23.20 -0.04
C ALA A 47 6.56 23.96 -0.72
N MET A 48 7.59 23.25 -1.17
CA MET A 48 8.71 23.85 -1.90
C MET A 48 8.28 24.43 -3.25
N LYS A 49 7.41 23.74 -3.99
CA LYS A 49 6.80 24.29 -5.22
C LYS A 49 6.04 25.57 -4.92
N ALA A 50 5.15 25.55 -3.93
CA ALA A 50 4.37 26.73 -3.56
C ALA A 50 5.28 27.93 -3.19
N LYS A 51 6.36 27.67 -2.46
CA LYS A 51 7.38 28.68 -2.11
C LYS A 51 8.05 29.28 -3.36
N ILE A 52 8.34 28.48 -4.37
CA ILE A 52 9.11 28.90 -5.56
C ILE A 52 8.24 29.55 -6.63
N THR A 53 7.03 29.06 -6.83
CA THR A 53 6.14 29.56 -7.87
C THR A 53 5.22 30.66 -7.37
N GLY A 54 5.06 30.80 -6.05
CA GLY A 54 4.04 31.65 -5.43
C GLY A 54 2.61 31.13 -5.64
N GLN A 55 2.44 30.02 -6.37
CA GLN A 55 1.15 29.39 -6.59
C GLN A 55 0.84 28.52 -5.38
N LYS A 56 -0.13 28.94 -4.58
CA LYS A 56 -0.80 28.08 -3.61
C LYS A 56 -1.97 27.43 -4.32
N ASP A 57 -2.17 26.14 -4.08
CA ASP A 57 -3.34 25.43 -4.57
C ASP A 57 -4.60 26.12 -4.02
N ARG A 58 -5.54 26.42 -4.92
CA ARG A 58 -6.73 27.20 -4.61
C ARG A 58 -7.72 26.27 -3.92
N ASP A 59 -8.25 26.69 -2.77
CA ASP A 59 -9.31 25.98 -2.04
C ASP A 59 -8.94 24.55 -1.57
N GLY A 60 -7.65 24.31 -1.36
CA GLY A 60 -7.10 22.98 -0.99
C GLY A 60 -6.96 22.02 -2.18
N VAL A 61 -7.68 22.25 -3.28
CA VAL A 61 -7.66 21.35 -4.43
C VAL A 61 -6.35 21.54 -5.21
N SER A 62 -5.49 20.53 -5.17
CA SER A 62 -4.29 20.46 -6.02
C SER A 62 -4.67 20.34 -7.50
N ASP A 63 -4.73 21.49 -8.16
CA ASP A 63 -4.92 21.63 -9.62
C ASP A 63 -3.81 22.49 -10.25
N ASN A 64 -2.71 22.74 -9.52
CA ASN A 64 -1.54 23.39 -10.12
C ASN A 64 -0.67 22.33 -10.81
N GLY A 65 -1.00 21.98 -12.06
CA GLY A 65 -0.09 21.24 -12.91
C GLY A 65 1.32 21.84 -12.89
N SER A 66 2.33 20.99 -12.75
CA SER A 66 3.73 21.43 -12.67
C SER A 66 4.42 21.22 -14.01
N ASN A 67 5.14 22.24 -14.50
CA ASN A 67 6.00 22.08 -15.66
C ASN A 67 7.45 21.74 -15.25
N LEU A 68 8.20 21.13 -16.16
CA LEU A 68 9.58 20.71 -15.91
C LEU A 68 10.52 21.87 -15.48
N PRO A 69 10.46 23.08 -16.05
CA PRO A 69 11.21 24.23 -15.51
C PRO A 69 10.94 24.52 -14.04
N GLN A 70 9.69 24.47 -13.59
CA GLN A 70 9.33 24.65 -12.19
C GLN A 70 9.92 23.53 -11.33
N LEU A 71 9.78 22.28 -11.76
CA LEU A 71 10.31 21.12 -11.03
C LEU A 71 11.83 21.14 -10.87
N ILE A 72 12.56 21.64 -11.87
CA ILE A 72 14.01 21.91 -11.76
C ILE A 72 14.28 22.94 -10.65
N LYS A 73 13.51 24.02 -10.57
CA LYS A 73 13.65 25.00 -9.50
C LYS A 73 13.33 24.39 -8.14
N VAL A 74 12.29 23.54 -8.05
CA VAL A 74 11.92 22.81 -6.82
C VAL A 74 13.07 21.97 -6.31
N ALA A 75 13.69 21.15 -7.17
CA ALA A 75 14.86 20.36 -6.80
C ALA A 75 16.01 21.25 -6.29
N ARG A 76 16.26 22.39 -6.93
CA ARG A 76 17.28 23.37 -6.49
C ARG A 76 16.92 24.03 -5.16
N GLY A 77 15.64 24.23 -4.87
CA GLY A 77 15.17 24.72 -3.57
C GLY A 77 15.52 23.80 -2.40
N PHE A 78 15.70 22.50 -2.66
CA PHE A 78 16.22 21.54 -1.70
C PHE A 78 17.75 21.46 -1.66
N GLY A 79 18.46 22.27 -2.43
CA GLY A 79 19.94 22.24 -2.51
C GLY A 79 20.52 21.29 -3.57
N ALA A 80 19.67 20.62 -4.36
CA ALA A 80 20.15 19.74 -5.43
C ALA A 80 20.58 20.53 -6.68
N LYS A 81 21.48 19.94 -7.48
CA LYS A 81 21.71 20.37 -8.86
C LYS A 81 20.67 19.71 -9.74
N ALA A 82 19.87 20.50 -10.45
CA ALA A 82 18.88 19.98 -11.38
C ALA A 82 18.95 20.64 -12.76
N ARG A 83 18.76 19.86 -13.81
CA ARG A 83 18.88 20.27 -15.21
C ARG A 83 18.07 19.37 -16.13
N TRP A 84 17.87 19.82 -17.37
CA TRP A 84 17.38 18.97 -18.45
C TRP A 84 18.43 17.92 -18.84
N ALA A 85 17.97 16.77 -19.33
CA ALA A 85 18.83 15.84 -20.03
C ALA A 85 19.24 16.37 -21.41
N LYS A 86 20.49 16.09 -21.81
CA LYS A 86 21.05 16.50 -23.11
C LYS A 86 20.84 15.46 -24.21
N SER A 87 20.79 14.19 -23.81
CA SER A 87 20.57 13.01 -24.64
C SER A 87 20.11 11.85 -23.75
N TRP A 88 19.74 10.72 -24.33
CA TRP A 88 19.45 9.51 -23.53
C TRP A 88 20.71 8.97 -22.85
N ASP A 89 21.86 9.01 -23.52
CA ASP A 89 23.14 8.60 -22.91
C ASP A 89 23.50 9.43 -21.68
N ASP A 90 23.17 10.73 -21.67
CA ASP A 90 23.33 11.60 -20.50
C ASP A 90 22.40 11.18 -19.34
N VAL A 91 21.18 10.72 -19.62
CA VAL A 91 20.28 10.14 -18.61
C VAL A 91 20.92 8.91 -17.98
N VAL A 92 21.37 7.96 -18.81
CA VAL A 92 21.97 6.69 -18.35
C VAL A 92 23.24 6.93 -17.56
N ALA A 93 24.16 7.75 -18.10
CA ALA A 93 25.42 8.07 -17.44
C ALA A 93 25.19 8.78 -16.10
N SER A 94 24.23 9.70 -16.02
CA SER A 94 23.92 10.42 -14.78
C SER A 94 23.27 9.52 -13.75
N ALA A 95 22.33 8.66 -14.14
CA ALA A 95 21.70 7.70 -13.24
C ALA A 95 22.73 6.73 -12.64
N LYS A 96 23.66 6.22 -13.44
CA LYS A 96 24.75 5.34 -12.98
C LYS A 96 25.73 6.02 -12.01
N ARG A 97 25.85 7.36 -12.07
CA ARG A 97 26.57 8.17 -11.06
C ARG A 97 25.72 8.47 -9.82
N GLY A 98 24.49 7.97 -9.77
CA GLY A 98 23.58 8.15 -8.64
C GLY A 98 22.59 9.31 -8.79
N ALA A 99 22.48 9.94 -9.95
CA ALA A 99 21.43 10.95 -10.15
C ALA A 99 20.02 10.32 -10.04
N GLY A 100 19.06 11.10 -9.55
CA GLY A 100 17.65 10.82 -9.75
C GLY A 100 17.20 11.30 -11.14
N ILE A 101 16.37 10.52 -11.81
CA ILE A 101 15.82 10.83 -13.14
C ILE A 101 14.32 11.10 -13.04
N GLY A 102 13.89 12.32 -13.31
CA GLY A 102 12.47 12.66 -13.40
C GLY A 102 11.96 12.57 -14.82
N ILE A 103 10.86 11.86 -15.06
CA ILE A 103 10.30 11.65 -16.41
C ILE A 103 8.86 12.18 -16.47
N HIS A 104 8.61 13.11 -17.38
CA HIS A 104 7.27 13.65 -17.67
C HIS A 104 6.60 12.77 -18.73
N VAL A 105 5.61 12.00 -18.32
CA VAL A 105 5.00 10.95 -19.14
C VAL A 105 3.59 11.30 -19.58
N GLN A 106 3.07 10.53 -20.52
CA GLN A 106 1.64 10.45 -20.84
C GLN A 106 1.12 9.08 -20.44
N GLN A 107 0.62 8.92 -19.22
CA GLN A 107 0.22 7.61 -18.71
C GLN A 107 -1.21 7.23 -19.15
N PRO A 108 -1.51 5.95 -19.44
CA PRO A 108 -0.63 4.78 -19.46
C PRO A 108 0.10 4.53 -20.81
N ILE A 109 0.09 5.49 -21.72
CA ILE A 109 0.66 5.32 -23.06
C ILE A 109 2.17 5.11 -22.96
N GLY A 110 2.73 4.19 -23.76
CA GLY A 110 4.16 3.89 -23.78
C GLY A 110 4.68 3.04 -22.62
N TYR A 111 3.83 2.66 -21.66
CA TYR A 111 4.20 1.71 -20.61
C TYR A 111 4.23 0.28 -21.19
N PRO A 112 5.37 -0.44 -21.12
CA PRO A 112 5.47 -1.81 -21.63
C PRO A 112 4.60 -2.79 -20.86
N ASP A 113 4.20 -3.88 -21.53
CA ASP A 113 3.50 -4.98 -20.88
C ASP A 113 4.32 -5.56 -19.73
N GLY A 114 3.66 -5.84 -18.60
CA GLY A 114 4.31 -6.32 -17.39
C GLY A 114 5.02 -5.25 -16.55
N GLN A 115 5.14 -3.99 -17.03
CA GLN A 115 5.61 -2.91 -16.18
C GLN A 115 4.60 -2.69 -15.04
N GLU A 116 5.05 -2.91 -13.81
CA GLU A 116 4.21 -2.69 -12.64
C GLU A 116 3.85 -1.20 -12.53
N ILE A 117 2.55 -0.92 -12.47
CA ILE A 117 1.96 0.42 -12.26
C ILE A 117 1.25 0.45 -10.90
N SER A 118 0.98 1.64 -10.37
CA SER A 118 0.32 1.76 -9.07
C SER A 118 -1.09 1.18 -9.04
N ALA A 119 -1.52 0.69 -7.88
CA ALA A 119 -2.89 0.26 -7.64
C ALA A 119 -3.91 1.38 -7.94
N TRP A 120 -3.52 2.64 -7.70
CA TRP A 120 -4.32 3.80 -8.07
C TRP A 120 -4.57 3.86 -9.58
N HIS A 121 -3.52 3.69 -10.40
CA HIS A 121 -3.65 3.67 -11.86
C HIS A 121 -4.48 2.49 -12.34
N VAL A 122 -4.32 1.30 -11.75
CA VAL A 122 -5.14 0.13 -12.09
C VAL A 122 -6.63 0.41 -11.80
N LYS A 123 -6.94 0.99 -10.63
CA LYS A 123 -8.31 1.35 -10.25
C LYS A 123 -8.91 2.37 -11.22
N TRP A 124 -8.20 3.46 -11.51
CA TRP A 124 -8.70 4.49 -12.43
C TRP A 124 -8.75 4.03 -13.87
N GLY A 125 -7.83 3.17 -14.30
CA GLY A 125 -7.86 2.53 -15.61
C GLY A 125 -9.14 1.74 -15.81
N LYS A 126 -9.53 0.91 -14.84
CA LYS A 126 -10.79 0.15 -14.85
C LYS A 126 -12.02 1.06 -14.88
N TRP A 127 -11.97 2.20 -14.17
CA TRP A 127 -13.08 3.16 -14.16
C TRP A 127 -13.22 3.88 -15.50
N TRP A 128 -12.13 4.40 -16.06
CA TRP A 128 -12.15 5.07 -17.36
C TRP A 128 -12.50 4.12 -18.51
N ALA A 129 -12.10 2.85 -18.44
CA ALA A 129 -12.52 1.84 -19.41
C ALA A 129 -14.05 1.71 -19.53
N LYS A 130 -14.77 1.99 -18.43
CA LYS A 130 -16.23 2.00 -18.38
C LYS A 130 -16.83 3.35 -18.76
N LYS A 131 -16.24 4.45 -18.27
CA LYS A 131 -16.81 5.79 -18.40
C LYS A 131 -16.45 6.52 -19.70
N ASP A 132 -15.18 6.50 -20.09
CA ASP A 132 -14.68 7.15 -21.30
C ASP A 132 -13.45 6.40 -21.81
N LYS A 133 -13.68 5.46 -22.75
CA LYS A 133 -12.58 4.71 -23.39
C LYS A 133 -11.62 5.63 -24.16
N ALA A 134 -12.07 6.80 -24.63
CA ALA A 134 -11.21 7.76 -25.29
C ALA A 134 -10.25 8.44 -24.29
N HIS A 135 -10.61 8.53 -23.00
CA HIS A 135 -9.69 8.99 -21.96
C HIS A 135 -8.44 8.10 -21.87
N LEU A 136 -8.61 6.78 -21.88
CA LEU A 136 -7.48 5.85 -21.87
C LEU A 136 -6.61 5.96 -23.13
N ARG A 137 -7.23 6.15 -24.30
CA ARG A 137 -6.50 6.34 -25.56
C ARG A 137 -5.73 7.66 -25.62
N ARG A 138 -6.22 8.72 -24.97
CA ARG A 138 -5.54 10.01 -24.87
C ARG A 138 -4.45 10.03 -23.80
N GLY A 139 -4.59 9.18 -22.77
CA GLY A 139 -3.80 9.23 -21.55
C GLY A 139 -3.94 10.56 -20.81
N TYR A 140 -3.18 10.73 -19.74
CA TYR A 140 -3.05 11.98 -19.00
C TYR A 140 -1.58 12.28 -18.68
N GLY A 141 -1.28 13.57 -18.50
CA GLY A 141 0.05 14.00 -18.08
C GLY A 141 0.35 13.49 -16.67
N HIS A 142 1.57 13.01 -16.46
CA HIS A 142 2.01 12.53 -15.14
C HIS A 142 3.53 12.68 -15.01
N MET A 143 4.05 12.67 -13.79
CA MET A 143 5.49 12.68 -13.54
C MET A 143 5.86 11.48 -12.68
N VAL A 144 6.93 10.79 -13.07
CA VAL A 144 7.50 9.65 -12.34
C VAL A 144 8.98 9.89 -12.04
N ALA A 145 9.46 9.26 -10.97
CA ALA A 145 10.87 9.24 -10.61
C ALA A 145 11.48 7.89 -11.02
N ALA A 146 12.72 7.91 -11.48
CA ALA A 146 13.49 6.72 -11.80
C ALA A 146 14.91 6.86 -11.24
N ALA A 147 15.53 5.72 -10.98
CA ALA A 147 16.91 5.63 -10.50
C ALA A 147 17.55 4.31 -10.90
N PHE A 148 18.89 4.29 -10.91
CA PHE A 148 19.67 3.09 -11.08
C PHE A 148 20.41 2.76 -9.78
N ASP A 149 20.19 1.55 -9.27
CA ASP A 149 20.98 0.97 -8.19
C ASP A 149 21.93 -0.11 -8.73
N PRO A 150 23.20 -0.17 -8.30
CA PRO A 150 24.12 -1.20 -8.78
C PRO A 150 23.72 -2.65 -8.44
N VAL A 151 22.89 -2.86 -7.41
CA VAL A 151 22.44 -4.19 -6.98
C VAL A 151 21.07 -4.49 -7.56
N ASP A 152 20.11 -3.58 -7.39
CA ASP A 152 18.71 -3.80 -7.77
C ASP A 152 18.40 -3.41 -9.23
N GLY A 153 19.32 -2.74 -9.92
CA GLY A 153 19.15 -2.26 -11.29
C GLY A 153 18.25 -1.01 -11.38
N TRP A 154 17.50 -0.90 -12.49
CA TRP A 154 16.61 0.23 -12.72
C TRP A 154 15.31 0.09 -11.94
N MET A 155 14.89 1.19 -11.31
CA MET A 155 13.63 1.29 -10.57
C MET A 155 12.81 2.49 -11.04
N LEU A 156 11.49 2.33 -11.06
CA LEU A 156 10.51 3.37 -11.39
C LEU A 156 9.57 3.61 -10.20
N ALA A 157 9.67 4.77 -9.57
CA ALA A 157 8.80 5.22 -8.50
C ALA A 157 7.73 6.19 -9.05
N CYS A 158 6.50 5.70 -9.12
CA CYS A 158 5.34 6.51 -9.46
C CYS A 158 4.71 7.09 -8.18
N PRO A 159 4.49 8.41 -8.06
CA PRO A 159 3.98 9.03 -6.84
C PRO A 159 2.54 8.64 -6.50
N THR A 160 1.77 8.06 -7.43
CA THR A 160 0.44 7.49 -7.13
C THR A 160 0.51 6.09 -6.52
N ARG A 161 1.70 5.51 -6.32
CA ARG A 161 1.88 4.36 -5.43
C ARG A 161 1.61 4.80 -3.99
N SER A 162 1.09 3.92 -3.16
CA SER A 162 0.74 4.22 -1.77
C SER A 162 1.95 4.52 -0.86
N GLY A 163 3.18 4.20 -1.29
CA GLY A 163 4.37 4.37 -0.46
C GLY A 163 4.40 3.42 0.75
N LYS A 164 3.53 2.41 0.77
CA LYS A 164 3.33 1.48 1.89
C LYS A 164 3.35 0.05 1.36
N GLY A 165 3.78 -0.90 2.20
CA GLY A 165 3.82 -2.32 1.86
C GLY A 165 4.55 -2.61 0.53
N PRO A 166 3.95 -3.39 -0.39
CA PRO A 166 4.54 -3.69 -1.71
C PRO A 166 4.84 -2.46 -2.58
N GLU A 167 4.17 -1.34 -2.32
CA GLU A 167 4.31 -0.08 -3.06
C GLU A 167 5.23 0.95 -2.38
N ALA A 168 5.98 0.54 -1.34
CA ALA A 168 6.89 1.42 -0.61
C ALA A 168 8.10 1.87 -1.45
N TYR A 169 8.48 1.09 -2.47
CA TYR A 169 9.64 1.34 -3.30
C TYR A 169 9.27 1.40 -4.78
N GLY A 170 10.19 1.90 -5.60
CA GLY A 170 10.08 1.86 -7.05
C GLY A 170 9.96 0.42 -7.56
N ALA A 171 9.13 0.24 -8.57
CA ALA A 171 8.98 -1.02 -9.28
C ALA A 171 10.24 -1.30 -10.10
N PRO A 172 10.75 -2.55 -10.13
CA PRO A 172 11.81 -2.93 -11.06
C PRO A 172 11.42 -2.59 -12.50
N THR A 173 12.41 -2.17 -13.29
CA THR A 173 12.24 -1.87 -14.71
C THR A 173 13.55 -2.08 -15.47
N SER A 174 13.56 -1.80 -16.76
CA SER A 174 14.76 -1.84 -17.60
C SER A 174 15.04 -0.46 -18.21
N GLU A 175 16.27 -0.23 -18.66
CA GLU A 175 16.61 1.00 -19.40
C GLU A 175 15.74 1.18 -20.63
N ALA A 176 15.50 0.09 -21.38
CA ALA A 176 14.65 0.10 -22.56
C ALA A 176 13.20 0.48 -22.22
N ASN A 177 12.67 -0.04 -21.09
CA ASN A 177 11.33 0.31 -20.63
C ASN A 177 11.25 1.79 -20.22
N LEU A 178 12.24 2.31 -19.51
CA LEU A 178 12.32 3.72 -19.16
C LEU A 178 12.33 4.62 -20.40
N ARG A 179 13.06 4.22 -21.44
CA ARG A 179 13.11 4.95 -22.71
C ARG A 179 11.74 5.00 -23.39
N ARG A 180 11.03 3.86 -23.44
CA ARG A 180 9.66 3.79 -23.98
C ARG A 180 8.67 4.63 -23.15
N ILE A 181 8.82 4.64 -21.83
CA ILE A 181 8.02 5.47 -20.94
C ILE A 181 8.31 6.97 -21.17
N ALA A 182 9.57 7.38 -21.33
CA ALA A 182 9.94 8.77 -21.63
C ALA A 182 9.44 9.22 -23.01
N ASP A 183 9.28 8.29 -23.94
CA ASP A 183 8.73 8.53 -25.28
C ASP A 183 7.19 8.57 -25.33
N SER A 184 6.52 8.30 -24.19
CA SER A 184 5.05 8.20 -24.11
C SER A 184 4.29 9.40 -24.65
N LYS A 185 4.81 10.62 -24.47
CA LYS A 185 4.16 11.84 -24.99
C LYS A 185 4.18 11.92 -26.51
N ARG A 186 5.26 11.46 -27.14
CA ARG A 186 5.37 11.40 -28.60
C ARG A 186 4.46 10.32 -29.18
N VAL A 187 4.46 9.15 -28.56
CA VAL A 187 3.54 8.06 -28.93
C VAL A 187 2.07 8.49 -28.78
N ALA A 188 1.76 9.32 -27.78
CA ALA A 188 0.42 9.86 -27.56
C ALA A 188 0.06 11.07 -28.45
N GLY A 189 0.96 11.55 -29.30
CA GLY A 189 0.77 12.76 -30.11
C GLY A 189 0.59 14.04 -29.28
N LYS A 190 1.16 14.10 -28.07
CA LYS A 190 1.09 15.29 -27.19
C LYS A 190 2.24 16.25 -27.38
N ASP A 191 3.37 15.74 -27.85
CA ASP A 191 4.59 16.48 -28.14
C ASP A 191 5.39 15.70 -29.19
N ASN A 192 6.16 16.38 -30.04
CA ASN A 192 7.04 15.74 -31.03
C ASN A 192 8.52 15.77 -30.60
N LEU A 193 8.80 16.20 -29.36
CA LEU A 193 10.15 16.17 -28.82
C LEU A 193 10.66 14.73 -28.61
N PRO A 194 11.99 14.50 -28.73
CA PRO A 194 12.59 13.21 -28.42
C PRO A 194 12.49 12.87 -26.92
N ASP A 195 12.49 11.58 -26.61
CA ASP A 195 12.35 10.99 -25.26
C ASP A 195 13.10 11.74 -24.13
N TYR A 196 14.39 12.03 -24.30
CA TYR A 196 15.21 12.67 -23.29
C TYR A 196 14.77 14.11 -22.97
N ARG A 197 14.04 14.79 -23.87
CA ARG A 197 13.53 16.15 -23.62
C ARG A 197 12.35 16.17 -22.65
N HIS A 198 11.75 15.03 -22.34
CA HIS A 198 10.77 14.90 -21.27
C HIS A 198 11.41 14.57 -19.91
N THR A 199 12.73 14.60 -19.83
CA THR A 199 13.50 14.13 -18.67
C THR A 199 14.29 15.25 -17.99
N ILE A 200 14.27 15.26 -16.66
CA ILE A 200 15.15 16.08 -15.82
C ILE A 200 16.09 15.18 -15.02
N ILE A 201 17.31 15.67 -14.79
CA ILE A 201 18.35 15.01 -14.02
C ILE A 201 18.53 15.81 -12.73
N VAL A 202 18.52 15.09 -11.59
CA VAL A 202 18.72 15.65 -10.25
C VAL A 202 19.94 14.99 -9.62
N GLU A 203 20.97 15.78 -9.35
CA GLU A 203 22.25 15.37 -8.76
C GLU A 203 22.44 16.08 -7.41
N TRP A 204 23.09 15.42 -6.45
CA TRP A 204 23.44 16.03 -5.17
C TRP A 204 24.90 16.49 -5.19
N PRO A 205 25.22 17.77 -4.89
CA PRO A 205 26.58 18.32 -5.04
C PRO A 205 27.67 17.51 -4.34
N ASN A 206 27.36 16.93 -3.19
CA ASN A 206 28.31 16.22 -2.32
C ASN A 206 27.86 14.78 -2.06
N ARG A 207 27.24 14.12 -3.05
CA ARG A 207 26.82 12.72 -2.88
C ARG A 207 28.02 11.89 -2.44
N LYS A 208 27.97 11.37 -1.23
CA LYS A 208 28.91 10.35 -0.78
C LYS A 208 28.66 9.13 -1.67
N VAL A 209 29.60 8.85 -2.57
CA VAL A 209 29.52 7.65 -3.41
C VAL A 209 29.44 6.48 -2.43
N PRO A 210 28.37 5.68 -2.45
CA PRO A 210 28.36 4.48 -1.63
C PRO A 210 29.58 3.65 -2.03
N PRO A 211 30.34 3.09 -1.07
CA PRO A 211 31.52 2.30 -1.40
C PRO A 211 31.11 1.28 -2.45
N THR A 212 31.91 1.18 -3.52
CA THR A 212 31.70 0.18 -4.58
C THR A 212 31.40 -1.14 -3.89
N PRO A 213 30.25 -1.79 -4.17
CA PRO A 213 29.98 -3.08 -3.59
C PRO A 213 31.17 -3.96 -3.93
N VAL A 214 31.91 -4.40 -2.89
CA VAL A 214 32.98 -5.37 -3.05
C VAL A 214 32.31 -6.53 -3.78
N ALA A 215 32.79 -6.84 -4.99
CA ALA A 215 32.22 -7.90 -5.78
C ALA A 215 32.10 -9.13 -4.88
N ASN A 216 30.88 -9.53 -4.54
CA ASN A 216 30.68 -10.72 -3.74
C ASN A 216 31.36 -11.84 -4.51
N THR A 217 32.35 -12.47 -3.89
CA THR A 217 33.00 -13.66 -4.40
C THR A 217 31.91 -14.59 -4.94
N PRO A 218 32.03 -15.10 -6.17
CA PRO A 218 31.02 -16.00 -6.73
C PRO A 218 30.70 -17.08 -5.71
N ILE A 219 29.44 -17.17 -5.30
CA ILE A 219 28.98 -18.31 -4.51
C ILE A 219 29.26 -19.52 -5.41
N PRO A 220 30.10 -20.48 -4.98
CA PRO A 220 30.37 -21.66 -5.79
C PRO A 220 29.05 -22.35 -6.12
N ALA A 221 28.92 -22.79 -7.37
CA ALA A 221 27.73 -23.48 -7.85
C ALA A 221 27.33 -24.60 -6.87
N PRO A 222 26.03 -24.82 -6.63
CA PRO A 222 25.58 -25.90 -5.77
C PRO A 222 26.18 -27.22 -6.27
N VAL A 223 26.96 -27.86 -5.41
CA VAL A 223 27.53 -29.18 -5.66
C VAL A 223 26.38 -30.14 -5.92
N GLU A 224 26.46 -30.91 -7.02
CA GLU A 224 25.49 -31.94 -7.36
C GLU A 224 25.18 -32.81 -6.14
N ALA A 225 23.89 -32.99 -5.86
CA ALA A 225 23.42 -33.82 -4.76
C ALA A 225 23.91 -35.26 -4.97
N VAL A 226 24.75 -35.73 -4.05
CA VAL A 226 25.16 -37.13 -3.98
C VAL A 226 23.90 -38.00 -3.81
N PRO A 227 23.73 -39.07 -4.60
CA PRO A 227 22.56 -39.94 -4.47
C PRO A 227 22.53 -40.59 -3.07
N VAL A 228 21.39 -40.45 -2.40
CA VAL A 228 21.11 -41.06 -1.10
C VAL A 228 21.05 -42.58 -1.28
N VAL A 229 22.07 -43.27 -0.76
CA VAL A 229 22.07 -44.73 -0.62
C VAL A 229 21.01 -45.11 0.42
N GLN A 230 20.00 -45.87 0.01
CA GLN A 230 19.02 -46.45 0.93
C GLN A 230 19.72 -47.37 1.94
N ARG A 231 19.61 -47.05 3.23
CA ARG A 231 20.01 -47.95 4.32
C ARG A 231 18.96 -49.04 4.48
N VAL A 232 19.44 -50.28 4.53
CA VAL A 232 18.71 -51.48 4.92
C VAL A 232 18.37 -51.41 6.42
N ASP A 233 17.12 -51.73 6.74
CA ASP A 233 16.56 -51.71 8.08
C ASP A 233 17.22 -52.72 9.03
N THR A 234 17.41 -52.30 10.29
CA THR A 234 17.54 -53.19 11.45
C THR A 234 16.49 -52.79 12.49
N PRO A 235 15.94 -53.74 13.29
CA PRO A 235 14.76 -53.51 14.10
C PRO A 235 15.06 -52.65 15.33
N ASN A 236 14.21 -51.66 15.56
CA ASN A 236 14.23 -50.75 16.70
C ASN A 236 13.56 -51.41 17.93
N PRO A 237 14.11 -51.30 19.16
CA PRO A 237 13.42 -51.74 20.36
C PRO A 237 12.26 -50.80 20.74
N THR A 238 11.27 -51.39 21.39
CA THR A 238 9.95 -50.85 21.75
C THR A 238 10.00 -49.43 22.37
N PRO A 239 9.20 -48.46 21.89
CA PRO A 239 9.08 -47.14 22.51
C PRO A 239 8.17 -47.18 23.74
N ARG A 240 8.56 -46.46 24.80
CA ARG A 240 7.67 -46.07 25.91
C ARG A 240 6.59 -45.10 25.40
N PRO A 241 5.37 -45.12 25.96
CA PRO A 241 4.29 -44.27 25.49
C PRO A 241 4.52 -42.82 25.91
N VAL A 242 4.69 -41.93 24.93
CA VAL A 242 4.57 -40.49 25.13
C VAL A 242 3.15 -40.10 24.72
N ALA A 243 2.43 -39.45 25.64
CA ALA A 243 1.06 -39.03 25.47
C ALA A 243 0.88 -38.18 24.20
N SER A 244 -0.10 -38.58 23.37
CA SER A 244 -0.39 -37.93 22.09
C SER A 244 -0.89 -36.50 22.28
N ARG A 245 -0.15 -35.53 21.77
CA ARG A 245 -0.63 -34.15 21.55
C ARG A 245 -1.39 -34.10 20.22
N LYS A 246 -2.54 -34.77 20.13
CA LYS A 246 -3.55 -34.54 19.09
C LYS A 246 -4.45 -33.40 19.56
N SER A 247 -4.36 -32.21 18.95
CA SER A 247 -5.51 -31.27 18.92
C SER A 247 -5.34 -29.96 18.13
N ARG A 248 -4.16 -29.59 17.61
CA ARG A 248 -4.03 -28.28 16.91
C ARG A 248 -4.26 -28.29 15.40
N SER A 249 -3.89 -29.34 14.65
CA SER A 249 -4.08 -29.35 13.18
C SER A 249 -5.54 -29.57 12.80
N THR A 250 -6.23 -30.49 13.50
CA THR A 250 -7.64 -30.83 13.21
C THR A 250 -8.62 -29.69 13.52
N ALA A 251 -8.29 -28.81 14.47
CA ALA A 251 -9.13 -27.64 14.77
C ALA A 251 -9.02 -26.56 13.69
N ILE A 252 -7.82 -26.35 13.14
CA ILE A 252 -7.58 -25.38 12.06
C ILE A 252 -8.18 -25.90 10.74
N GLU A 253 -8.04 -27.20 10.46
CA GLU A 253 -8.65 -27.84 9.29
C GLU A 253 -10.18 -27.76 9.34
N ALA A 254 -10.79 -28.01 10.50
CA ALA A 254 -12.24 -27.87 10.69
C ALA A 254 -12.73 -26.42 10.54
N GLU A 255 -11.94 -25.43 10.97
CA GLU A 255 -12.26 -24.00 10.77
C GLU A 255 -12.14 -23.58 9.29
N ILE A 256 -11.15 -24.11 8.56
CA ILE A 256 -10.98 -23.86 7.11
C ILE A 256 -12.12 -24.50 6.31
N GLU A 257 -12.53 -25.72 6.65
CA GLU A 257 -13.66 -26.40 6.02
C GLU A 257 -14.99 -25.70 6.31
N ALA A 258 -15.17 -25.22 7.55
CA ALA A 258 -16.32 -24.40 7.92
C ALA A 258 -16.38 -23.09 7.09
N LEU A 259 -15.25 -22.42 6.86
CA LEU A 259 -15.18 -21.22 6.00
C LEU A 259 -15.46 -21.52 4.51
N GLY A 260 -15.09 -22.71 4.04
CA GLY A 260 -15.37 -23.17 2.68
C GLY A 260 -16.87 -23.44 2.41
N SER A 261 -17.62 -23.75 3.47
CA SER A 261 -19.07 -24.01 3.41
C SER A 261 -19.95 -22.75 3.48
N VAL A 262 -19.35 -21.57 3.71
CA VAL A 262 -20.09 -20.31 3.85
C VAL A 262 -20.61 -19.85 2.48
N ASP A 263 -21.91 -19.60 2.36
CA ASP A 263 -22.50 -18.94 1.18
C ASP A 263 -22.16 -17.44 1.20
N TRP A 264 -20.98 -17.12 0.67
CA TRP A 264 -20.49 -15.74 0.52
C TRP A 264 -21.43 -14.84 -0.31
N GLY A 265 -22.26 -15.42 -1.19
CA GLY A 265 -23.30 -14.70 -1.91
C GLY A 265 -24.42 -14.23 -0.98
N HIS A 266 -24.83 -15.06 -0.02
CA HIS A 266 -25.79 -14.68 1.01
C HIS A 266 -25.20 -13.69 2.03
N VAL A 267 -23.96 -13.92 2.45
CA VAL A 267 -23.22 -13.00 3.35
C VAL A 267 -23.11 -11.61 2.73
N SER A 268 -22.71 -11.51 1.46
CA SER A 268 -22.58 -10.24 0.75
C SER A 268 -23.93 -9.54 0.55
N ARG A 269 -25.02 -10.28 0.28
CA ARG A 269 -26.38 -9.71 0.22
C ARG A 269 -26.82 -9.16 1.58
N LYS A 270 -26.64 -9.91 2.67
CA LYS A 270 -26.98 -9.47 4.03
C LYS A 270 -26.16 -8.24 4.46
N ALA A 271 -24.85 -8.26 4.24
CA ALA A 271 -23.98 -7.12 4.48
C ALA A 271 -24.40 -5.89 3.65
N GLY A 272 -24.77 -6.11 2.39
CA GLY A 272 -25.32 -5.07 1.51
C GLY A 272 -26.64 -4.49 2.03
N THR A 273 -27.55 -5.33 2.54
CA THR A 273 -28.82 -4.86 3.12
C THR A 273 -28.62 -4.09 4.44
N ALA A 274 -27.68 -4.51 5.29
CA ALA A 274 -27.34 -3.80 6.51
C ALA A 274 -26.66 -2.46 6.22
N LEU A 275 -25.78 -2.42 5.21
CA LEU A 275 -25.16 -1.18 4.75
C LEU A 275 -26.17 -0.23 4.12
N ALA A 276 -27.10 -0.74 3.30
CA ALA A 276 -28.18 0.06 2.73
C ALA A 276 -29.08 0.65 3.82
N ALA A 277 -29.45 -0.12 4.83
CA ALA A 277 -30.25 0.37 5.96
C ALA A 277 -29.49 1.38 6.84
N ALA A 278 -28.17 1.24 7.00
CA ALA A 278 -27.33 2.23 7.68
C ALA A 278 -27.22 3.55 6.87
N LEU A 279 -27.13 3.44 5.54
CA LEU A 279 -27.13 4.60 4.64
C LEU A 279 -28.48 5.31 4.63
N ASP A 280 -29.59 4.57 4.63
CA ASP A 280 -30.94 5.13 4.72
C ASP A 280 -31.18 5.83 6.08
N ALA A 281 -30.68 5.25 7.18
CA ALA A 281 -30.71 5.90 8.50
C ALA A 281 -29.89 7.21 8.52
N GLY A 282 -28.76 7.24 7.82
CA GLY A 282 -27.98 8.46 7.63
C GLY A 282 -28.69 9.50 6.74
N ALA A 283 -29.31 9.06 5.64
CA ALA A 283 -29.99 9.93 4.67
C ALA A 283 -31.27 10.58 5.21
N THR A 284 -32.01 9.87 6.07
CA THR A 284 -33.24 10.34 6.70
C THR A 284 -33.00 11.26 7.91
N THR A 285 -31.75 11.37 8.38
CA THR A 285 -31.38 12.27 9.48
C THR A 285 -31.23 13.71 8.99
N LYS A 286 -31.99 14.64 9.57
CA LYS A 286 -31.83 16.08 9.34
C LYS A 286 -30.59 16.58 10.09
N GLY A 287 -29.63 17.15 9.37
CA GLY A 287 -28.36 17.63 9.92
C GLY A 287 -27.25 17.70 8.87
N GLY A 288 -26.06 18.12 9.29
CA GLY A 288 -24.88 18.20 8.43
C GLY A 288 -24.32 16.80 8.10
N MET A 289 -23.31 16.74 7.23
CA MET A 289 -22.70 15.47 6.80
C MET A 289 -22.20 14.61 7.99
N MET A 290 -21.73 15.23 9.07
CA MET A 290 -21.31 14.52 10.27
C MET A 290 -22.46 13.94 11.10
N ASP A 291 -23.62 14.57 11.12
CA ASP A 291 -24.79 14.06 11.84
C ASP A 291 -25.36 12.83 11.13
N ARG A 292 -25.34 12.85 9.79
CA ARG A 292 -25.72 11.72 8.94
C ARG A 292 -24.76 10.53 9.08
N ALA A 293 -23.45 10.80 9.14
CA ALA A 293 -22.44 9.76 9.36
C ALA A 293 -22.55 9.14 10.76
N LYS A 294 -22.77 9.96 11.80
CA LYS A 294 -23.01 9.48 13.17
C LYS A 294 -24.28 8.65 13.27
N ALA A 295 -25.35 9.04 12.58
CA ALA A 295 -26.61 8.28 12.55
C ALA A 295 -26.45 6.91 11.89
N GLY A 296 -25.73 6.82 10.76
CA GLY A 296 -25.42 5.55 10.11
C GLY A 296 -24.57 4.61 10.97
N MET A 297 -23.54 5.15 11.64
CA MET A 297 -22.73 4.37 12.58
C MET A 297 -23.49 3.95 13.84
N ALA A 298 -24.33 4.83 14.39
CA ALA A 298 -25.19 4.51 15.52
C ALA A 298 -26.23 3.42 15.16
N TRP A 299 -26.73 3.42 13.92
CA TRP A 299 -27.61 2.36 13.43
C TRP A 299 -26.86 1.02 13.33
N LEU A 300 -25.65 1.01 12.79
CA LEU A 300 -24.81 -0.20 12.73
C LEU A 300 -24.57 -0.75 14.13
N ILE A 301 -24.08 0.07 15.05
CA ILE A 301 -23.82 -0.35 16.45
C ILE A 301 -25.10 -0.86 17.13
N LYS A 302 -26.27 -0.25 16.88
CA LYS A 302 -27.53 -0.68 17.53
C LYS A 302 -28.15 -1.95 16.96
N ASN A 303 -27.81 -2.32 15.72
CA ASN A 303 -28.44 -3.41 14.98
C ASN A 303 -27.49 -4.56 14.63
N THR A 304 -26.21 -4.45 15.03
CA THR A 304 -25.17 -5.47 14.84
C THR A 304 -24.38 -5.63 16.15
N GLY A 305 -23.77 -6.79 16.41
CA GLY A 305 -22.94 -7.04 17.60
C GLY A 305 -21.52 -6.45 17.50
N ILE A 306 -21.37 -5.32 16.80
CA ILE A 306 -20.07 -4.73 16.45
C ILE A 306 -19.33 -4.23 17.70
N ASP A 307 -20.04 -3.79 18.75
CA ASP A 307 -19.46 -3.39 20.03
C ASP A 307 -18.79 -4.57 20.75
N GLU A 308 -19.45 -5.72 20.83
CA GLU A 308 -18.88 -6.95 21.38
C GLU A 308 -17.74 -7.50 20.53
N ALA A 309 -17.84 -7.39 19.20
CA ALA A 309 -16.78 -7.80 18.27
C ALA A 309 -15.52 -6.92 18.40
N ILE A 310 -15.68 -5.61 18.61
CA ILE A 310 -14.56 -4.68 18.84
C ILE A 310 -13.91 -4.97 20.19
N LEU A 311 -14.70 -5.19 21.24
CA LEU A 311 -14.17 -5.53 22.57
C LEU A 311 -13.44 -6.89 22.57
N GLU A 312 -13.96 -7.88 21.85
CA GLU A 312 -13.29 -9.17 21.68
C GLU A 312 -12.01 -9.02 20.83
N ALA A 313 -12.04 -8.26 19.75
CA ALA A 313 -10.87 -8.00 18.92
C ALA A 313 -9.77 -7.31 19.73
N LEU A 314 -10.12 -6.34 20.58
CA LEU A 314 -9.18 -5.72 21.51
C LEU A 314 -8.59 -6.74 22.50
N ARG A 315 -9.42 -7.58 23.14
CA ARG A 315 -8.94 -8.63 24.07
C ARG A 315 -8.02 -9.65 23.39
N VAL A 316 -8.38 -10.11 22.19
CA VAL A 316 -7.60 -11.10 21.41
C VAL A 316 -6.29 -10.49 20.91
N GLY A 317 -6.32 -9.23 20.46
CA GLY A 317 -5.14 -8.49 20.04
C GLY A 317 -4.15 -8.26 21.20
N LEU A 318 -4.64 -7.81 22.36
CA LEU A 318 -3.81 -7.60 23.56
C LEU A 318 -3.21 -8.90 24.09
N SER A 319 -4.01 -9.96 24.22
CA SER A 319 -3.51 -11.26 24.70
C SER A 319 -2.49 -11.88 23.75
N THR A 320 -2.73 -11.81 22.44
CA THR A 320 -1.79 -12.34 21.44
C THR A 320 -0.52 -11.49 21.36
N GLY A 321 -0.64 -10.17 21.41
CA GLY A 321 0.51 -9.27 21.47
C GLY A 321 1.41 -9.55 22.67
N LEU A 322 0.82 -9.70 23.87
CA LEU A 322 1.55 -10.08 25.08
C LEU A 322 2.21 -11.46 24.95
N ALA A 323 1.52 -12.45 24.37
CA ALA A 323 2.08 -13.78 24.15
C ALA A 323 3.27 -13.77 23.17
N VAL A 324 3.17 -13.00 22.07
CA VAL A 324 4.26 -12.83 21.10
C VAL A 324 5.45 -12.12 21.76
N MET A 325 5.20 -11.06 22.52
CA MET A 325 6.23 -10.30 23.24
C MET A 325 7.01 -11.19 24.24
N LEU A 326 6.30 -12.03 24.99
CA LEU A 326 6.90 -13.01 25.91
C LEU A 326 7.67 -14.10 25.16
N ALA A 327 7.14 -14.59 24.03
CA ALA A 327 7.78 -15.63 23.24
C ALA A 327 9.06 -15.15 22.53
N THR A 328 9.14 -13.87 22.18
CA THR A 328 10.33 -13.28 21.55
C THR A 328 11.36 -12.78 22.56
N GLY A 329 11.06 -12.84 23.87
CA GLY A 329 11.94 -12.33 24.92
C GLY A 329 12.14 -10.81 24.86
N ALA A 330 11.18 -10.08 24.28
CA ALA A 330 11.31 -8.64 24.08
C ALA A 330 11.18 -7.91 25.43
N PRO A 331 12.17 -7.08 25.83
CA PRO A 331 12.10 -6.34 27.08
C PRO A 331 10.99 -5.28 27.02
N ILE A 332 10.02 -5.38 27.94
CA ILE A 332 8.80 -4.55 27.96
C ILE A 332 9.12 -3.04 28.01
N LEU A 333 10.24 -2.67 28.64
CA LEU A 333 10.64 -1.28 28.85
C LEU A 333 11.67 -0.78 27.82
N GLU A 334 12.25 -1.67 27.01
CA GLU A 334 13.35 -1.35 26.07
C GLU A 334 13.10 -1.99 24.69
N MET A 335 11.86 -1.97 24.24
CA MET A 335 11.45 -2.68 23.04
C MET A 335 12.02 -2.01 21.77
N THR A 336 12.75 -2.76 20.94
CA THR A 336 13.28 -2.21 19.69
C THR A 336 12.16 -2.03 18.66
N THR A 337 12.40 -1.20 17.63
CA THR A 337 11.45 -0.99 16.52
C THR A 337 11.10 -2.30 15.80
N GLN A 338 12.02 -3.26 15.76
CA GLN A 338 11.80 -4.56 15.14
C GLN A 338 10.88 -5.44 16.01
N ASP A 339 11.12 -5.48 17.33
CA ASP A 339 10.29 -6.22 18.29
C ASP A 339 8.86 -5.68 18.30
N PHE A 340 8.70 -4.35 18.29
CA PHE A 340 7.39 -3.72 18.18
C PHE A 340 6.62 -4.17 16.93
N ARG A 341 7.28 -4.27 15.77
CA ARG A 341 6.62 -4.67 14.52
C ARG A 341 6.15 -6.12 14.57
N VAL A 342 6.94 -7.01 15.17
CA VAL A 342 6.60 -8.43 15.32
C VAL A 342 5.40 -8.59 16.26
N VAL A 343 5.44 -7.91 17.43
CA VAL A 343 4.35 -7.92 18.41
C VAL A 343 3.07 -7.32 17.82
N ALA A 344 3.16 -6.17 17.17
CA ALA A 344 2.01 -5.50 16.56
C ALA A 344 1.41 -6.33 15.42
N SER A 345 2.25 -6.95 14.59
CA SER A 345 1.80 -7.80 13.48
C SER A 345 1.08 -9.06 14.00
N GLY A 346 1.57 -9.68 15.07
CA GLY A 346 0.90 -10.79 15.74
C GLY A 346 -0.45 -10.40 16.34
N ALA A 347 -0.51 -9.25 17.02
CA ALA A 347 -1.76 -8.71 17.58
C ALA A 347 -2.81 -8.41 16.50
N ILE A 348 -2.40 -7.76 15.40
CA ILE A 348 -3.28 -7.41 14.27
C ILE A 348 -3.75 -8.66 13.53
N ALA A 349 -2.89 -9.65 13.33
CA ALA A 349 -3.29 -10.91 12.69
C ALA A 349 -4.36 -11.64 13.51
N ALA A 350 -4.26 -11.61 14.85
CA ALA A 350 -5.24 -12.20 15.73
C ALA A 350 -6.58 -11.43 15.76
N THR A 351 -6.56 -10.10 15.68
CA THR A 351 -7.79 -9.30 15.61
C THR A 351 -8.55 -9.51 14.30
N LEU A 352 -7.84 -9.80 13.21
CA LEU A 352 -8.45 -10.08 11.91
C LEU A 352 -9.35 -11.33 11.96
N GLN A 353 -8.98 -12.35 12.72
CA GLN A 353 -9.81 -13.54 12.91
C GLN A 353 -11.15 -13.21 13.60
N VAL A 354 -11.14 -12.29 14.57
CA VAL A 354 -12.37 -11.82 15.23
C VAL A 354 -13.24 -11.02 14.26
N LEU A 355 -12.64 -10.18 13.42
CA LEU A 355 -13.37 -9.43 12.40
C LEU A 355 -13.99 -10.35 11.35
N VAL A 356 -13.29 -11.39 10.91
CA VAL A 356 -13.83 -12.39 9.98
C VAL A 356 -15.03 -13.12 10.60
N ARG A 357 -14.95 -13.48 11.89
CA ARG A 357 -16.08 -14.06 12.63
C ARG A 357 -17.23 -13.08 12.82
N ALA A 358 -16.94 -11.81 13.07
CA ALA A 358 -17.96 -10.76 13.21
C ALA A 358 -18.71 -10.47 11.91
N LEU A 359 -18.07 -10.71 10.77
CA LEU A 359 -18.68 -10.59 9.45
C LEU A 359 -19.43 -11.86 9.04
N ASN A 360 -19.27 -12.98 9.75
CA ASN A 360 -20.05 -14.17 9.54
C ASN A 360 -21.45 -13.99 10.18
N PRO A 361 -22.54 -13.93 9.39
CA PRO A 361 -23.88 -13.73 9.92
C PRO A 361 -24.38 -14.91 10.76
N ASP A 362 -23.77 -16.08 10.62
CA ASP A 362 -24.09 -17.30 11.35
C ASP A 362 -23.14 -17.53 12.53
N ASP A 363 -22.18 -16.61 12.78
CA ASP A 363 -21.34 -16.70 13.98
C ASP A 363 -22.23 -16.55 15.22
N PRO A 364 -22.18 -17.54 16.14
CA PRO A 364 -23.10 -17.59 17.26
C PRO A 364 -22.88 -16.44 18.23
N LYS A 365 -21.78 -15.68 18.16
CA LYS A 365 -21.44 -14.57 19.08
C LYS A 365 -21.72 -13.21 18.45
N PHE A 366 -21.40 -13.01 17.16
CA PHE A 366 -21.36 -11.66 16.54
C PHE A 366 -22.29 -11.46 15.32
N GLY A 367 -22.92 -12.52 14.83
CA GLY A 367 -23.70 -12.49 13.59
C GLY A 367 -24.82 -11.44 13.54
N VAL A 368 -24.98 -10.84 12.35
CA VAL A 368 -26.02 -9.83 12.07
C VAL A 368 -27.41 -10.44 12.24
N GLY A 369 -28.07 -10.12 13.34
CA GLY A 369 -29.40 -10.61 13.68
C GLY A 369 -29.56 -11.01 15.15
N ARG A 370 -28.47 -11.30 15.86
CA ARG A 370 -28.53 -11.70 17.27
C ARG A 370 -28.97 -10.56 18.19
N ALA A 371 -28.50 -9.33 17.98
CA ALA A 371 -28.96 -8.16 18.74
C ALA A 371 -30.48 -7.90 18.58
N LYS A 372 -31.07 -8.25 17.43
CA LYS A 372 -32.52 -8.16 17.18
C LYS A 372 -33.27 -9.34 17.78
N ALA A 373 -32.73 -10.56 17.68
CA ALA A 373 -33.33 -11.78 18.21
C ALA A 373 -33.25 -11.89 19.75
N VAL A 374 -32.12 -11.51 20.35
CA VAL A 374 -31.90 -11.47 21.80
C VAL A 374 -32.76 -10.37 22.43
N ARG A 375 -32.78 -9.15 21.85
CA ARG A 375 -33.70 -8.10 22.34
C ARG A 375 -35.17 -8.47 22.14
N ALA A 376 -35.53 -9.20 21.08
CA ALA A 376 -36.89 -9.71 20.91
C ALA A 376 -37.25 -10.79 21.95
N ALA A 377 -36.31 -11.69 22.24
CA ALA A 377 -36.48 -12.75 23.24
C ALA A 377 -36.49 -12.19 24.68
N GLU A 378 -35.63 -11.23 25.03
CA GLU A 378 -35.61 -10.53 26.31
C GLU A 378 -36.87 -9.68 26.51
N LYS A 379 -37.37 -9.03 25.44
CA LYS A 379 -38.62 -8.26 25.48
C LYS A 379 -39.85 -9.16 25.59
N ALA A 380 -39.82 -10.35 24.98
CA ALA A 380 -40.84 -11.38 25.15
C ALA A 380 -40.81 -12.00 26.57
N ALA A 381 -39.61 -12.25 27.11
CA ALA A 381 -39.44 -12.72 28.49
C ALA A 381 -39.92 -11.67 29.51
N ALA A 382 -39.57 -10.41 29.34
CA ALA A 382 -40.02 -9.30 30.21
C ALA A 382 -41.54 -9.04 30.12
N ALA A 383 -42.16 -9.28 28.96
CA ALA A 383 -43.61 -9.21 28.80
C ALA A 383 -44.32 -10.39 29.49
N GLY A 384 -43.72 -11.60 29.46
CA GLY A 384 -44.23 -12.78 30.15
C GLY A 384 -44.19 -12.67 31.68
N THR A 385 -43.20 -11.98 32.25
CA THR A 385 -43.09 -11.77 33.72
C THR A 385 -44.05 -10.70 34.25
N ARG A 386 -44.58 -9.81 33.38
CA ARG A 386 -45.62 -8.81 33.75
C ARG A 386 -47.05 -9.32 33.63
N ALA A 387 -47.25 -10.51 33.06
CA ALA A 387 -48.55 -11.14 32.86
C ALA A 387 -48.83 -12.27 33.88
N ARG A 388 -48.05 -12.35 34.96
CA ARG A 388 -48.29 -13.23 36.11
C ARG A 388 -48.53 -12.43 37.37
#